data_AF-A0A8S9JTF5-F1
#
_entry.id   AF-A0A8S9JTF5-F1
#
_cell.length_a   1.000
_cell.length_b   1.000
_cell.length_c   1.000
_cell.angle_alpha   90.00
_cell.angle_beta   90.00
_cell.angle_gamma   90.00
#
_symmetry.space_group_name_H-M   'P 1'
#
loop_
_entity.id
_entity.type
_entity.pdbx_description
1 polymer ?
#
loop_
_entity_poly.entity_id
_entity_poly.type
_entity_poly.pdbx_seq_one_letter_code
_entity_poly.pdbx_strand_id
1 'polypeptide(L)'
;MALIGLTDVAITDFVVNQRHGVKGFVDVISPKTLPSCYIQLPEKRVTTERLIMEAPTTGKGALSAPGPENLGLNLCCGGDLRGRCDCATLAFIQIVNHGVSVDEQNELRAAGRGFFDLPREEKKRYWEGSSVSETAWYMTSFNPYKEAKLEWRDSQV
;
A
#
# COMPACT_ATOMS: atom_id res chain seq x y z
N MET A 1 -13.45 13.00 -30.06
CA MET A 1 -13.22 11.54 -30.04
C MET A 1 -13.89 10.98 -28.80
N ALA A 2 -14.91 10.13 -28.99
CA ALA A 2 -15.73 9.61 -27.92
C ALA A 2 -14.90 8.76 -26.95
N LEU A 3 -15.11 9.00 -25.65
CA LEU A 3 -14.58 8.19 -24.55
C LEU A 3 -15.13 6.76 -24.76
N ILE A 4 -14.30 5.82 -25.23
CA ILE A 4 -14.67 4.41 -25.12
C ILE A 4 -14.61 4.14 -23.62
N GLY A 5 -15.76 4.22 -22.96
CA GLY A 5 -15.90 3.86 -21.56
C GLY A 5 -15.54 2.39 -21.44
N LEU A 6 -14.31 2.09 -21.01
CA LEU A 6 -13.93 0.73 -20.67
C LEU A 6 -14.87 0.29 -19.54
N THR A 7 -15.67 -0.74 -19.82
CA THR A 7 -16.60 -1.29 -18.84
C THR A 7 -15.81 -1.93 -17.69
N ASP A 8 -16.41 -2.01 -16.50
CA ASP A 8 -15.78 -2.67 -15.34
C ASP A 8 -15.36 -4.12 -15.69
N VAL A 9 -16.11 -4.80 -16.55
CA VAL A 9 -15.78 -6.14 -17.06
C VAL A 9 -14.51 -6.13 -17.90
N ALA A 10 -14.40 -5.21 -18.87
CA ALA A 10 -13.22 -5.11 -19.73
C ALA A 10 -11.95 -4.73 -18.93
N ILE A 11 -12.11 -3.88 -17.92
CA ILE A 11 -11.02 -3.47 -17.03
C ILE A 11 -10.58 -4.65 -16.16
N THR A 12 -11.53 -5.36 -15.56
CA THR A 12 -11.22 -6.54 -14.75
C THR A 12 -10.54 -7.61 -15.59
N ASP A 13 -10.98 -7.83 -16.82
CA ASP A 13 -10.32 -8.76 -17.73
C ASP A 13 -8.88 -8.33 -18.03
N PHE A 14 -8.66 -7.07 -18.38
CA PHE A 14 -7.33 -6.53 -18.65
C PHE A 14 -6.40 -6.62 -17.43
N VAL A 15 -6.86 -6.17 -16.27
CA VAL A 15 -6.05 -6.05 -15.05
C VAL A 15 -5.79 -7.42 -14.43
N VAL A 16 -6.85 -8.22 -14.25
CA VAL A 16 -6.82 -9.48 -13.49
C VAL A 16 -6.55 -10.66 -14.42
N ASN A 17 -7.45 -10.94 -15.38
CA ASN A 17 -7.36 -12.17 -16.18
C ASN A 17 -6.16 -12.16 -17.13
N GLN A 18 -5.87 -11.00 -17.73
CA GLN A 18 -4.70 -10.78 -18.56
C GLN A 18 -3.47 -10.37 -17.73
N ARG A 19 -3.56 -10.30 -16.39
CA ARG A 19 -2.42 -10.16 -15.48
C ARG A 19 -1.58 -8.89 -15.70
N HIS A 20 -2.21 -7.80 -16.13
CA HIS A 20 -1.51 -6.52 -16.30
C HIS A 20 -1.31 -5.79 -14.95
N GLY A 21 -2.16 -6.05 -13.97
CA GLY A 21 -2.20 -5.28 -12.73
C GLY A 21 -2.66 -3.84 -12.95
N VAL A 22 -2.82 -3.10 -11.86
CA VAL A 22 -3.17 -1.68 -11.93
C VAL A 22 -2.02 -0.83 -12.45
N LYS A 23 -0.76 -1.24 -12.24
CA LYS A 23 0.40 -0.57 -12.85
C LYS A 23 0.34 -0.65 -14.38
N GLY A 24 0.11 -1.85 -14.93
CA GLY A 24 -0.02 -2.02 -16.38
C GLY A 24 -1.21 -1.26 -16.95
N PHE A 25 -2.30 -1.14 -16.19
CA PHE A 25 -3.45 -0.31 -16.57
C PHE A 25 -3.10 1.17 -16.66
N VAL A 26 -2.35 1.71 -15.71
CA VAL A 26 -1.85 3.10 -15.77
C VAL A 26 -0.90 3.30 -16.94
N ASP A 27 0.11 2.42 -17.06
CA ASP A 27 1.19 2.56 -18.03
C ASP A 27 0.70 2.42 -19.49
N VAL A 28 -0.25 1.52 -19.75
CA VAL A 28 -0.71 1.20 -21.13
C VAL A 28 -1.98 1.95 -21.51
N ILE A 29 -2.96 2.04 -20.60
CA ILE A 29 -4.28 2.63 -20.90
C ILE A 29 -4.31 4.12 -20.57
N SER A 30 -3.51 4.57 -19.60
CA SER A 30 -3.44 5.97 -19.15
C SER A 30 -4.84 6.59 -18.93
N PRO A 31 -5.65 6.00 -18.04
CA PRO A 31 -7.04 6.41 -17.83
C PRO A 31 -7.11 7.86 -17.32
N LYS A 32 -8.03 8.65 -17.90
CA LYS A 32 -8.27 10.04 -17.45
C LYS A 32 -9.09 10.15 -16.17
N THR A 33 -9.84 9.10 -15.85
CA THR A 33 -10.75 9.05 -14.71
C THR A 33 -10.62 7.70 -14.03
N LEU A 34 -10.76 7.67 -12.70
CA LEU A 34 -10.76 6.42 -11.95
C LEU A 34 -11.99 5.57 -12.34
N PRO A 35 -11.81 4.31 -12.78
CA PRO A 35 -12.93 3.45 -13.14
C PRO A 35 -13.83 3.10 -11.95
N SER A 36 -15.12 2.86 -12.23
CA SER A 36 -16.13 2.58 -11.21
C SER A 36 -15.85 1.33 -10.38
N CYS A 37 -15.17 0.32 -10.92
CA CYS A 37 -14.74 -0.86 -10.18
C CYS A 37 -13.74 -0.55 -9.04
N TYR A 38 -13.01 0.58 -9.10
CA TYR A 38 -12.07 1.02 -8.06
C TYR A 38 -12.64 2.10 -7.12
N ILE A 39 -13.80 2.68 -7.45
CA ILE A 39 -14.46 3.65 -6.58
C ILE A 39 -15.07 2.90 -5.40
N GLN A 40 -14.41 3.00 -4.23
CA GLN A 40 -14.83 2.36 -2.99
C GLN A 40 -16.26 2.74 -2.58
N LEU A 41 -16.90 1.88 -1.79
CA LEU A 41 -18.22 2.15 -1.22
C LEU A 41 -18.18 3.40 -0.32
N PRO A 42 -19.27 4.18 -0.22
CA PRO A 42 -19.28 5.44 0.54
C PRO A 42 -18.71 5.32 1.96
N GLU A 43 -18.97 4.22 2.65
CA GLU A 43 -18.53 3.95 4.03
C GLU A 43 -17.01 3.71 4.14
N LYS A 44 -16.40 3.25 3.05
CA LYS A 44 -14.95 2.97 2.94
C LYS A 44 -14.15 4.13 2.36
N ARG A 45 -14.82 5.16 1.82
CA ARG A 45 -14.12 6.33 1.27
C ARG A 45 -13.47 7.09 2.42
N VAL A 46 -12.21 7.45 2.22
CA VAL A 46 -11.47 8.31 3.15
C VAL A 46 -12.03 9.72 2.99
N THR A 47 -12.61 10.25 4.07
CA THR A 47 -13.03 11.65 4.13
C THR A 47 -11.98 12.48 4.87
N THR A 48 -11.97 13.79 4.66
CA THR A 48 -11.02 14.71 5.30
C THR A 48 -11.05 14.58 6.83
N GLU A 49 -12.22 14.30 7.41
CA GLU A 49 -12.42 14.11 8.84
C GLU A 49 -11.70 12.86 9.36
N ARG A 50 -11.66 11.76 8.57
CA ARG A 50 -10.91 10.54 8.93
C ARG A 50 -9.40 10.76 8.86
N LEU A 51 -8.91 11.54 7.89
CA LEU A 51 -7.48 11.85 7.76
C LEU A 51 -6.95 12.68 8.94
N ILE A 52 -7.75 13.62 9.45
CA ILE A 52 -7.34 14.47 10.58
C ILE A 52 -7.21 13.67 11.88
N MET A 53 -7.98 12.59 12.05
CA MET A 53 -7.80 11.66 13.19
C MET A 53 -6.54 10.80 13.07
N GLU A 54 -6.09 10.50 11.85
CA GLU A 54 -4.95 9.59 11.60
C GLU A 54 -3.63 10.31 11.35
N ALA A 55 -3.63 11.62 11.08
CA ALA A 55 -2.42 12.40 10.91
C ALA A 55 -1.68 12.51 12.25
N PRO A 56 -0.47 11.93 12.40
CA PRO A 56 0.33 12.22 13.57
C PRO A 56 0.73 13.69 13.50
N THR A 57 0.32 14.47 14.50
CA THR A 57 0.88 15.81 14.73
C THR A 57 2.38 15.63 14.85
N THR A 58 3.11 16.05 13.81
CA THR A 58 4.58 16.25 13.75
C THR A 58 5.30 15.80 15.03
N GLY A 59 5.93 14.62 14.98
CA GLY A 59 6.65 14.02 16.11
C GLY A 59 7.60 15.02 16.78
N LYS A 60 7.15 15.59 17.90
CA LYS A 60 7.98 16.27 18.89
C LYS A 60 7.85 15.48 20.18
N GLY A 61 8.65 14.43 20.30
CA GLY A 61 8.69 13.63 21.52
C GLY A 61 9.41 12.31 21.32
N ALA A 62 10.73 12.34 21.12
CA ALA A 62 11.55 11.17 21.40
C ALA A 62 11.56 10.99 22.93
N LEU A 63 10.94 9.93 23.44
CA LEU A 63 11.12 9.54 24.84
C LEU A 63 12.46 8.79 24.93
N SER A 64 13.53 9.51 25.29
CA SER A 64 14.81 8.87 25.61
C SER A 64 14.67 8.12 26.94
N ALA A 65 14.39 6.82 26.87
CA ALA A 65 14.49 5.94 28.03
C ALA A 65 15.98 5.60 28.27
N PRO A 66 16.46 5.55 29.53
CA PRO A 66 17.83 5.16 29.83
C PRO A 66 17.96 3.63 29.64
N GLY A 67 18.41 3.24 28.46
CA GLY A 67 18.87 1.92 28.02
C GLY A 67 19.96 2.13 26.96
N PRO A 68 20.57 1.10 26.33
CA PRO A 68 21.76 1.27 25.49
C PRO A 68 21.49 2.17 24.29
N GLU A 69 21.79 3.46 24.50
CA GLU A 69 22.15 4.59 23.64
C GLU A 69 21.35 4.92 22.37
N ASN A 70 20.62 4.01 21.71
CA ASN A 70 20.16 4.31 20.34
C ASN A 70 18.77 3.82 19.90
N LEU A 71 17.99 3.08 20.70
CA LEU A 71 16.65 2.64 20.25
C LEU A 71 15.57 3.69 20.62
N GLY A 72 15.00 4.35 19.61
CA GLY A 72 13.93 5.34 19.79
C GLY A 72 12.56 4.77 19.45
N LEU A 73 11.61 4.86 20.39
CA LEU A 73 10.21 4.54 20.13
C LEU A 73 9.42 5.84 19.95
N ASN A 74 8.85 6.06 18.75
CA ASN A 74 7.87 7.11 18.56
C ASN A 74 6.48 6.52 18.79
N LEU A 75 5.88 6.85 19.93
CA LEU A 75 4.47 6.59 20.17
C LEU A 75 3.64 7.70 19.52
N CYS A 76 2.71 7.33 18.65
CA CYS A 76 1.68 8.24 18.20
C CYS A 76 0.71 8.49 19.36
N CYS A 77 0.97 9.49 20.21
CA CYS A 77 0.00 9.93 21.21
C CYS A 77 -0.82 11.10 20.61
N GLY A 78 -2.07 10.84 20.23
CA GLY A 78 -3.02 11.91 19.97
C GLY A 78 -3.59 12.43 21.29
N GLY A 79 -3.11 13.58 21.78
CA GLY A 79 -3.71 14.25 22.94
C GLY A 79 -2.73 14.94 23.88
N ASP A 80 -3.26 15.98 24.54
CA ASP A 80 -2.62 17.13 25.19
C ASP A 80 -1.54 16.85 26.27
N LEU A 81 -0.68 17.84 26.46
CA LEU A 81 0.42 17.94 27.42
C LEU A 81 -0.07 17.80 28.88
N ARG A 82 -0.26 16.57 29.38
CA ARG A 82 -0.28 16.25 30.83
C ARG A 82 -0.20 14.75 31.08
N GLY A 83 1.02 14.21 30.95
CA GLY A 83 1.52 13.14 31.83
C GLY A 83 0.64 11.90 32.04
N ARG A 84 0.26 11.22 30.97
CA ARG A 84 0.07 9.75 30.84
C ARG A 84 -0.29 9.46 29.38
N CYS A 85 0.64 8.93 28.60
CA CYS A 85 0.29 8.39 27.27
C CYS A 85 -0.50 7.10 27.52
N ASP A 86 -1.80 7.15 27.32
CA ASP A 86 -2.63 5.96 27.21
C ASP A 86 -2.30 5.27 25.87
N CYS A 87 -1.19 4.52 25.86
CA CYS A 87 -0.74 3.65 24.77
C CYS A 87 -1.85 2.68 24.31
N ALA A 88 -2.91 2.54 25.10
CA ALA A 88 -4.08 1.71 24.84
C ALA A 88 -5.00 2.26 23.72
N THR A 89 -4.81 3.49 23.23
CA THR A 89 -5.74 4.11 22.27
C THR A 89 -5.36 3.95 20.80
N LEU A 90 -4.11 3.64 20.46
CA LEU A 90 -3.68 3.46 19.06
C LEU A 90 -2.83 2.20 18.92
N ALA A 91 -3.31 1.22 18.16
CA ALA A 91 -2.69 -0.10 17.95
C ALA A 91 -1.45 -0.07 17.02
N PHE A 92 -0.90 1.12 16.74
CA PHE A 92 0.20 1.31 15.81
C PHE A 92 1.34 2.09 16.48
N ILE A 93 2.56 1.62 16.28
CA ILE A 93 3.79 2.26 16.73
C ILE A 93 4.75 2.42 15.55
N GLN A 94 5.51 3.51 15.54
CA GLN A 94 6.62 3.68 14.60
C GLN A 94 7.94 3.55 15.37
N ILE A 95 8.78 2.63 14.93
CA ILE A 95 10.13 2.46 15.50
C ILE A 95 11.09 3.32 14.67
N VAL A 96 11.92 4.12 15.34
CA VAL A 96 12.98 4.91 14.72
C VAL A 96 14.33 4.51 15.33
N ASN A 97 15.43 4.81 14.64
CA ASN A 97 16.78 4.38 15.05
C ASN A 97 16.85 2.87 15.35
N HIS A 98 16.14 2.07 14.57
CA HIS A 98 16.04 0.61 14.71
C HIS A 98 17.33 -0.14 14.30
N GLY A 99 18.43 0.56 14.05
CA GLY A 99 19.73 -0.02 13.70
C GLY A 99 19.87 -0.53 12.26
N VAL A 100 18.79 -0.54 11.45
CA VAL A 100 18.88 -0.85 10.01
C VAL A 100 19.30 0.41 9.27
N SER A 101 20.38 0.31 8.48
CA SER A 101 20.97 1.45 7.80
C SER A 101 20.00 2.06 6.78
N VAL A 102 20.20 3.34 6.46
CA VAL A 102 19.40 4.01 5.43
C VAL A 102 19.66 3.40 4.05
N ASP A 103 20.89 2.94 3.79
CA ASP A 103 21.27 2.33 2.52
C ASP A 103 20.54 1.00 2.30
N GLU A 104 20.50 0.10 3.30
CA GLU A 104 19.73 -1.16 3.22
C GLU A 104 18.23 -0.90 2.98
N GLN A 105 17.66 0.11 3.64
CA GLN A 105 16.26 0.50 3.39
C GLN A 105 16.04 1.00 1.96
N ASN A 106 17.00 1.76 1.41
CA ASN A 106 16.93 2.27 0.05
C ASN A 106 17.08 1.17 -0.98
N GLU A 107 17.97 0.22 -0.75
CA GLU A 107 18.14 -0.98 -1.57
C GLU A 107 16.87 -1.82 -1.59
N LEU A 108 16.25 -2.06 -0.43
CA LEU A 108 14.97 -2.79 -0.35
C LEU A 108 13.86 -2.09 -1.16
N ARG A 109 13.74 -0.76 -1.02
CA ARG A 109 12.78 0.03 -1.81
C ARG A 109 13.11 -0.01 -3.31
N ALA A 110 14.40 -0.01 -3.67
CA ALA A 110 14.84 -0.09 -5.06
C ALA A 110 14.55 -1.47 -5.66
N ALA A 111 14.77 -2.55 -4.91
CA ALA A 111 14.42 -3.92 -5.32
C ALA A 111 12.92 -4.07 -5.54
N GLY A 112 12.09 -3.55 -4.62
CA GLY A 112 10.64 -3.54 -4.77
C GLY A 112 10.18 -2.80 -6.03
N ARG A 113 10.71 -1.59 -6.28
CA ARG A 113 10.44 -0.86 -7.54
C ARG A 113 10.90 -1.65 -8.76
N GLY A 114 12.11 -2.19 -8.70
CA GLY A 114 12.71 -2.98 -9.78
C GLY A 114 11.83 -4.16 -10.19
N PHE A 115 11.24 -4.89 -9.22
CA PHE A 115 10.29 -5.96 -9.52
C PHE A 115 9.08 -5.46 -10.32
N PHE A 116 8.45 -4.36 -9.88
CA PHE A 116 7.26 -3.84 -10.57
C PHE A 116 7.57 -3.17 -11.92
N ASP A 117 8.81 -2.76 -12.15
CA ASP A 117 9.32 -2.24 -13.42
C ASP A 117 9.72 -3.34 -14.41
N LEU A 118 9.80 -4.61 -13.99
CA LEU A 118 10.00 -5.72 -14.91
C LEU A 118 8.90 -5.77 -15.99
N PRO A 119 9.25 -6.26 -17.21
CA PRO A 119 8.25 -6.52 -18.23
C PRO A 119 7.13 -7.44 -17.72
N ARG A 120 5.91 -7.23 -18.22
CA ARG A 120 4.76 -8.07 -17.87
C ARG A 120 5.05 -9.57 -18.03
N GLU A 121 5.75 -9.94 -19.10
CA GLU A 121 6.06 -11.33 -19.40
C GLU A 121 6.94 -12.00 -18.32
N GLU A 122 7.78 -11.23 -17.64
CA GLU A 122 8.58 -11.71 -16.50
C GLU A 122 7.74 -11.76 -15.22
N LYS A 123 6.93 -10.73 -14.94
CA LYS A 123 6.11 -10.64 -13.72
C LYS A 123 4.99 -11.68 -13.69
N LYS A 124 4.34 -11.97 -14.83
CA LYS A 124 3.22 -12.92 -14.91
C LYS A 124 3.61 -14.36 -14.55
N ARG A 125 4.91 -14.69 -14.58
CA ARG A 125 5.44 -15.97 -14.11
C ARG A 125 5.24 -16.19 -12.62
N TYR A 126 5.09 -15.11 -11.85
CA TYR A 126 4.82 -15.18 -10.41
C TYR A 126 3.33 -15.06 -10.10
N TRP A 127 2.45 -15.04 -11.09
CA TRP A 127 1.02 -14.79 -10.84
C TRP A 127 0.41 -15.83 -9.90
N GLU A 128 -0.38 -15.37 -8.93
CA GLU A 128 -1.06 -16.23 -7.95
C GLU A 128 -1.80 -17.41 -8.62
N GLY A 129 -1.60 -18.62 -8.07
CA GLY A 129 -2.15 -19.87 -8.62
C GLY A 129 -1.38 -20.46 -9.82
N SER A 130 -0.41 -19.73 -10.38
CA SER A 130 0.47 -20.22 -11.46
C SER A 130 1.91 -19.75 -11.32
N SER A 131 2.33 -19.45 -10.09
CA SER A 131 3.66 -18.93 -9.80
C SER A 131 4.73 -20.00 -10.06
N VAL A 132 5.89 -19.57 -10.55
CA VAL A 132 7.10 -20.39 -10.63
C VAL A 132 7.72 -20.69 -9.25
N SER A 133 7.26 -20.00 -8.20
CA SER A 133 7.67 -20.24 -6.81
C SER A 133 6.49 -20.71 -5.97
N GLU A 134 6.75 -21.63 -5.04
CA GLU A 134 5.74 -22.12 -4.08
C GLU A 134 5.47 -21.12 -2.95
N THR A 135 6.42 -20.20 -2.69
CA THR A 135 6.38 -19.31 -1.53
C THR A 135 6.26 -17.83 -1.89
N ALA A 136 6.39 -17.49 -3.18
CA ALA A 136 6.32 -16.12 -3.64
C ALA A 136 5.37 -15.99 -4.83
N TRP A 137 4.49 -14.99 -4.81
CA TRP A 137 3.57 -14.71 -5.90
C TRP A 137 3.26 -13.22 -6.06
N TYR A 138 2.69 -12.89 -7.21
CA TYR A 138 2.27 -11.56 -7.62
C TYR A 138 0.76 -11.58 -7.90
N MET A 139 0.07 -10.54 -7.43
CA MET A 139 -1.37 -10.37 -7.64
C MET A 139 -1.75 -8.89 -7.71
N THR A 140 -3.00 -8.65 -8.10
CA THR A 140 -3.63 -7.33 -8.13
C THR A 140 -4.99 -7.41 -7.45
N SER A 141 -5.33 -6.41 -6.64
CA SER A 141 -6.39 -6.52 -5.62
C SER A 141 -6.11 -7.65 -4.61
N PHE A 142 -6.68 -7.59 -3.41
CA PHE A 142 -6.43 -8.64 -2.42
C PHE A 142 -7.19 -9.94 -2.76
N ASN A 143 -8.44 -9.83 -3.18
CA ASN A 143 -9.23 -10.91 -3.74
C ASN A 143 -10.21 -10.37 -4.80
N PRO A 144 -9.77 -10.19 -6.05
CA PRO A 144 -10.57 -9.53 -7.09
C PRO A 144 -11.88 -10.26 -7.42
N TYR A 145 -11.99 -11.55 -7.09
CA TYR A 145 -13.17 -12.37 -7.36
C TYR A 145 -14.23 -12.34 -6.25
N LYS A 146 -13.90 -11.81 -5.07
CA LYS A 146 -14.80 -11.74 -3.90
C LYS A 146 -15.11 -10.31 -3.46
N GLU A 147 -14.32 -9.35 -3.89
CA GLU A 147 -14.47 -7.95 -3.50
C GLU A 147 -15.61 -7.26 -4.24
N ALA A 148 -16.33 -6.38 -3.53
CA ALA A 148 -17.37 -5.53 -4.14
C ALA A 148 -16.77 -4.41 -5.00
N LYS A 149 -15.56 -3.95 -4.65
CA LYS A 149 -14.77 -2.92 -5.33
C LYS A 149 -13.32 -3.33 -5.26
N LEU A 150 -12.64 -3.28 -6.40
CA LEU A 150 -11.21 -3.61 -6.50
C LEU A 150 -10.38 -2.59 -5.72
N GLU A 151 -9.29 -3.07 -5.14
CA GLU A 151 -8.26 -2.22 -4.57
C GLU A 151 -7.35 -1.69 -5.68
N TRP A 152 -6.96 -0.42 -5.57
CA TRP A 152 -5.97 0.17 -6.46
C TRP A 152 -4.56 -0.22 -6.02
N ARG A 153 -4.25 -1.52 -6.14
CA ARG A 153 -3.03 -2.10 -5.58
C ARG A 153 -2.56 -3.31 -6.36
N ASP A 154 -1.26 -3.33 -6.60
CA ASP A 154 -0.49 -4.49 -7.02
C ASP A 154 0.37 -4.97 -5.83
N SER A 155 0.53 -6.28 -5.64
CA SER A 155 1.26 -6.86 -4.52
C SER A 155 2.15 -8.01 -4.94
N GLN A 156 3.37 -8.02 -4.42
CA GLN A 156 4.22 -9.20 -4.36
C GLN A 156 4.17 -9.72 -2.93
N VAL A 157 3.85 -11.01 -2.76
CA VAL A 157 3.79 -11.72 -1.49
C VAL A 157 4.85 -12.81 -1.49
#